data_AF-A0A820MDK2-F1
#
_entry.id   AF-A0A820MDK2-F1
#
_cell.length_a   1.000
_cell.length_b   1.000
_cell.length_c   1.000
_cell.angle_alpha   90.00
_cell.angle_beta   90.00
_cell.angle_gamma   90.00
#
_symmetry.space_group_name_H-M   'P 1'
#
loop_
_entity.id
_entity.type
_entity.pdbx_description
1 polymer ?
#
loop_
_entity_poly.entity_id
_entity_poly.type
_entity_poly.pdbx_seq_one_letter_code
_entity_poly.pdbx_strand_id
1 'polypeptide(L)'
;SYRMIYALSNAGADPNVVDEKGNTPLHEALIRGFHDTGFDLIQALFRIGVDQRIANKEGKTPSAYLEENPQLVALYDGYEDGIWTAVETCNIEETERLVKGFIKIDCKHNSNKTLLDKARD
;
A
#
# COMPACT_ATOMS: atom_id res chain seq x y z
N SER A 1 1.06 -4.81 -16.79
CA SER A 1 2.46 -5.03 -16.33
C SER A 1 2.76 -4.24 -15.07
N TYR A 2 2.87 -4.92 -13.93
CA TYR A 2 3.24 -4.37 -12.61
C TYR A 2 4.55 -3.56 -12.60
N ARG A 3 5.45 -3.80 -13.57
CA ARG A 3 6.65 -2.98 -13.80
C ARG A 3 6.34 -1.48 -13.96
N MET A 4 5.19 -1.14 -14.52
CA MET A 4 4.75 0.25 -14.66
C MET A 4 4.42 0.88 -13.31
N ILE A 5 3.80 0.13 -12.40
CA ILE A 5 3.41 0.60 -11.07
C ILE A 5 4.66 0.90 -10.24
N TYR A 6 5.65 0.02 -10.31
CA TYR A 6 6.94 0.27 -9.69
C TYR A 6 7.66 1.49 -10.29
N ALA A 7 7.63 1.66 -11.61
CA ALA A 7 8.23 2.82 -12.26
C ALA A 7 7.54 4.14 -11.85
N LEU A 8 6.20 4.14 -11.76
CA LEU A 8 5.43 5.30 -11.33
C LEU A 8 5.71 5.65 -9.86
N SER A 9 5.74 4.64 -8.97
CA SER A 9 6.05 4.85 -7.56
C SER A 9 7.47 5.40 -7.37
N ASN A 10 8.45 4.85 -8.09
CA ASN A 10 9.83 5.37 -8.08
C ASN A 10 9.95 6.79 -8.66
N ALA A 11 9.03 7.18 -9.54
CA ALA A 11 8.93 8.55 -10.06
C ALA A 11 8.24 9.52 -9.08
N GLY A 12 7.84 9.04 -7.88
CA GLY A 12 7.17 9.84 -6.85
C GLY A 12 5.66 9.92 -7.01
N ALA A 13 5.04 9.04 -7.80
CA ALA A 13 3.59 8.93 -7.82
C ALA A 13 3.09 8.44 -6.46
N ASP A 14 2.15 9.18 -5.87
CA ASP A 14 1.49 8.78 -4.63
C ASP A 14 0.57 7.58 -4.90
N PRO A 15 0.80 6.41 -4.26
CA PRO A 15 -0.02 5.23 -4.49
C PRO A 15 -1.36 5.27 -3.74
N ASN A 16 -1.58 6.27 -2.90
CA ASN A 16 -2.79 6.46 -2.08
C ASN A 16 -3.79 7.46 -2.66
N VAL A 17 -3.58 7.90 -3.91
CA VAL A 17 -4.54 8.76 -4.62
C VAL A 17 -5.93 8.14 -4.61
N VAL A 18 -6.97 8.96 -4.55
CA VAL A 18 -8.36 8.50 -4.55
C VAL A 18 -9.09 9.02 -5.77
N ASP A 19 -10.03 8.23 -6.28
CA ASP A 19 -10.94 8.65 -7.33
C ASP A 19 -12.13 9.49 -6.80
N GLU A 20 -13.10 9.79 -7.66
CA GLU A 20 -14.31 10.55 -7.29
C GLU A 20 -15.18 9.84 -6.25
N LYS A 21 -15.05 8.53 -6.07
CA LYS A 21 -15.75 7.72 -5.07
C LYS A 21 -14.93 7.57 -3.78
N GLY A 22 -13.72 8.10 -3.73
CA GLY A 22 -12.80 7.89 -2.61
C GLY A 22 -12.07 6.55 -2.67
N ASN A 23 -12.16 5.81 -3.79
CA ASN A 23 -11.48 4.54 -3.95
C ASN A 23 -9.99 4.79 -4.25
N THR A 24 -9.12 4.17 -3.46
CA THR A 24 -7.68 4.07 -3.77
C THR A 24 -7.43 3.07 -4.92
N PRO A 25 -6.23 3.08 -5.55
CA PRO A 25 -5.84 2.02 -6.49
C PRO A 25 -6.04 0.61 -5.96
N LEU A 26 -5.88 0.40 -4.64
CA LEU A 26 -6.12 -0.90 -4.00
C LEU A 26 -7.60 -1.26 -3.95
N HIS A 27 -8.50 -0.30 -3.68
CA HIS A 27 -9.95 -0.55 -3.78
C HIS A 27 -10.33 -0.99 -5.19
N GLU A 28 -9.88 -0.25 -6.22
CA GLU A 28 -10.18 -0.59 -7.61
C GLU A 28 -9.62 -1.96 -8.01
N ALA A 29 -8.42 -2.31 -7.53
CA ALA A 29 -7.82 -3.61 -7.78
C ALA A 29 -8.62 -4.76 -7.16
N LEU A 30 -9.14 -4.57 -5.94
CA LEU A 30 -9.97 -5.56 -5.24
C LEU A 30 -11.38 -5.65 -5.82
N ILE A 31 -12.02 -4.52 -6.15
CA ILE A 31 -13.37 -4.47 -6.75
C ILE A 31 -13.42 -5.16 -8.11
N ARG A 32 -12.35 -5.06 -8.92
CA ARG A 32 -12.29 -5.64 -10.26
C ARG A 32 -12.04 -7.15 -10.26
N GLY A 33 -11.67 -7.74 -9.12
CA GLY A 33 -11.47 -9.17 -8.96
C GLY A 33 -10.21 -9.74 -9.63
N PHE A 34 -9.98 -11.04 -9.42
CA PHE A 34 -8.72 -11.75 -9.71
C PHE A 34 -8.60 -12.31 -11.13
N HIS A 35 -9.12 -11.65 -12.15
CA HIS A 35 -8.94 -12.13 -13.52
C HIS A 35 -7.48 -11.96 -13.97
N ASP A 36 -6.79 -13.07 -14.30
CA ASP A 36 -5.41 -13.31 -14.81
C ASP A 36 -4.24 -12.41 -14.34
N THR A 37 -4.43 -11.10 -14.23
CA THR A 37 -3.43 -10.08 -13.90
C THR A 37 -3.74 -9.30 -12.61
N GLY A 38 -4.91 -9.52 -11.99
CA GLY A 38 -5.34 -8.81 -10.77
C GLY A 38 -4.47 -9.14 -9.55
N PHE A 39 -4.04 -10.39 -9.40
CA PHE A 39 -3.21 -10.81 -8.26
C PHE A 39 -1.82 -10.14 -8.25
N ASP A 40 -1.17 -10.08 -9.42
CA ASP A 40 0.12 -9.41 -9.57
C ASP A 40 0.03 -7.90 -9.33
N LEU A 41 -1.09 -7.29 -9.74
CA LEU A 41 -1.39 -5.88 -9.48
C LEU A 41 -1.48 -5.61 -7.98
N ILE A 42 -2.26 -6.40 -7.26
CA ILE A 42 -2.46 -6.26 -5.82
C ILE A 42 -1.13 -6.46 -5.07
N GLN A 43 -0.36 -7.49 -5.42
CA GLN A 43 0.98 -7.67 -4.86
C GLN A 43 1.90 -6.48 -5.10
N ALA A 44 1.87 -5.90 -6.30
CA ALA A 44 2.69 -4.73 -6.62
C ALA A 44 2.26 -3.51 -5.79
N LEU A 45 0.96 -3.30 -5.59
CA LEU A 45 0.43 -2.24 -4.75
C LEU A 45 0.86 -2.40 -3.28
N PHE A 46 0.80 -3.62 -2.71
CA PHE A 46 1.32 -3.84 -1.36
C PHE A 46 2.82 -3.56 -1.27
N ARG A 47 3.60 -3.98 -2.26
CA ARG A 47 5.07 -3.79 -2.27
C ARG A 47 5.54 -2.34 -2.37
N ILE A 48 4.66 -1.42 -2.77
CA ILE A 48 4.95 0.02 -2.79
C ILE A 48 4.39 0.76 -1.56
N GLY A 49 3.84 0.05 -0.58
CA GLY A 49 3.44 0.62 0.71
C GLY A 49 2.13 1.43 0.66
N VAL A 50 1.12 0.96 -0.07
CA VAL A 50 -0.24 1.54 -0.02
C VAL A 50 -0.80 1.55 1.42
N ASP A 51 -1.50 2.62 1.80
CA ASP A 51 -2.23 2.70 3.05
C ASP A 51 -3.59 2.00 2.89
N GLN A 52 -3.73 0.89 3.62
CA GLN A 52 -4.87 -0.01 3.58
C GLN A 52 -6.00 0.44 4.52
N ARG A 53 -5.80 1.54 5.25
CA ARG A 53 -6.76 2.08 6.22
C ARG A 53 -7.59 3.22 5.63
N ILE A 54 -7.24 3.70 4.44
CA ILE A 54 -8.00 4.74 3.74
C ILE A 54 -9.37 4.16 3.42
N ALA A 55 -10.42 4.78 3.96
CA ALA A 55 -11.79 4.43 3.63
C ALA A 55 -12.29 5.28 2.46
N ASN A 56 -13.07 4.67 1.56
CA ASN A 56 -13.76 5.39 0.50
C ASN A 56 -14.96 6.19 1.02
N LYS A 57 -15.71 6.86 0.13
CA LYS A 57 -16.87 7.67 0.52
C LYS A 57 -18.04 6.86 1.09
N GLU A 58 -18.05 5.54 0.92
CA GLU A 58 -19.00 4.63 1.56
C GLU A 58 -18.54 4.21 2.97
N GLY A 59 -17.38 4.68 3.44
CA GLY A 59 -16.78 4.30 4.72
C GLY A 59 -16.15 2.91 4.70
N LYS A 60 -15.93 2.32 3.51
CA LYS A 60 -15.32 0.99 3.35
C LYS A 60 -13.83 1.12 3.10
N THR A 61 -13.04 0.33 3.82
CA THR A 61 -11.61 0.11 3.56
C THR A 61 -11.42 -0.95 2.47
N PRO A 62 -10.22 -1.07 1.89
CA PRO A 62 -9.86 -2.17 0.99
C PRO A 62 -10.21 -3.56 1.54
N SER A 63 -10.04 -3.81 2.86
CA SER A 63 -10.40 -5.08 3.50
C SER A 63 -11.87 -5.49 3.28
N ALA A 64 -12.78 -4.53 3.15
CA ALA A 64 -14.20 -4.81 2.91
C ALA A 64 -14.48 -5.44 1.53
N TYR A 65 -13.51 -5.38 0.61
CA TYR A 65 -13.60 -5.92 -0.75
C TYR A 65 -12.70 -7.16 -0.95
N LEU A 66 -12.08 -7.67 0.12
CA LEU A 66 -11.41 -8.96 0.06
C LEU A 66 -12.49 -10.03 -0.19
N GLU A 67 -12.40 -10.70 -1.34
CA GLU A 67 -13.20 -11.89 -1.60
C GLU A 67 -12.83 -13.01 -0.58
N GLU A 68 -13.64 -14.06 -0.46
CA GLU A 68 -13.29 -15.30 0.28
C GLU A 68 -12.16 -16.09 -0.42
N ASN A 69 -11.15 -15.39 -0.95
CA ASN A 69 -9.97 -15.98 -1.53
C ASN A 69 -8.89 -16.10 -0.44
N PRO A 70 -8.57 -17.33 0.03
CA PRO A 70 -7.61 -17.52 1.11
C PRO A 70 -6.21 -17.00 0.79
N GLN A 71 -5.82 -16.99 -0.49
CA GLN A 71 -4.50 -16.50 -0.91
C GLN A 71 -4.39 -14.98 -0.77
N LEU A 72 -5.50 -14.28 -1.03
CA LEU A 72 -5.58 -12.84 -0.90
C LEU A 72 -5.63 -12.44 0.57
N VAL A 73 -6.44 -13.13 1.38
CA VAL A 73 -6.49 -12.88 2.83
C VAL A 73 -5.11 -13.10 3.44
N ALA A 74 -4.44 -14.22 3.13
CA ALA A 74 -3.08 -14.47 3.61
C ALA A 74 -2.06 -13.43 3.12
N LEU A 75 -2.23 -12.91 1.89
CA LEU A 75 -1.40 -11.82 1.38
C LEU A 75 -1.70 -10.53 2.16
N TYR A 76 -2.96 -10.19 2.33
CA TYR A 76 -3.43 -9.01 3.05
C TYR A 76 -2.94 -9.03 4.50
N ASP A 77 -3.19 -10.10 5.26
CA ASP A 77 -2.70 -10.29 6.64
C ASP A 77 -1.17 -10.13 6.75
N GLY A 78 -0.43 -10.50 5.70
CA GLY A 78 1.02 -10.34 5.62
C GLY A 78 1.49 -8.88 5.47
N TYR A 79 0.62 -7.97 5.01
CA TYR A 79 0.93 -6.57 4.72
C TYR A 79 0.02 -5.55 5.45
N GLU A 80 -1.13 -5.96 5.99
CA GLU A 80 -2.27 -5.14 6.43
C GLU A 80 -1.86 -4.08 7.45
N ASP A 81 -1.14 -4.49 8.48
CA ASP A 81 -0.95 -3.64 9.65
C ASP A 81 0.50 -3.41 10.05
N GLY A 82 1.44 -4.17 9.47
CA GLY A 82 2.81 -4.19 9.97
C GLY A 82 3.45 -2.80 10.03
N ILE A 83 3.41 -2.06 8.92
CA ILE A 83 4.19 -0.82 8.82
C ILE A 83 3.49 0.35 9.52
N TRP A 84 2.18 0.52 9.34
CA TRP A 84 1.47 1.64 9.94
C TRP A 84 1.31 1.46 11.45
N THR A 85 1.07 0.22 11.91
CA THR A 85 1.10 -0.09 13.35
C THR A 85 2.51 0.07 13.90
N ALA A 86 3.56 -0.37 13.20
CA ALA A 86 4.93 -0.14 13.65
C ALA A 86 5.27 1.35 13.75
N VAL A 87 4.79 2.18 12.82
CA VAL A 87 4.94 3.64 12.88
C VAL A 87 4.16 4.22 14.07
N GLU A 88 2.90 3.84 14.26
CA GLU A 88 2.05 4.35 15.35
C GLU A 88 2.53 3.90 16.75
N THR A 89 3.08 2.70 16.85
CA THR A 89 3.65 2.15 18.09
C THR A 89 5.11 2.54 18.30
N CYS A 90 5.68 3.38 17.42
CA CYS A 90 7.09 3.79 17.44
C CYS A 90 8.08 2.60 17.43
N ASN A 91 7.70 1.48 16.82
CA ASN A 91 8.56 0.33 16.65
C ASN A 91 9.50 0.54 15.45
N ILE A 92 10.62 1.22 15.71
CA ILE A 92 11.62 1.60 14.70
C ILE A 92 12.21 0.37 14.00
N GLU A 93 12.51 -0.70 14.73
CA GLU A 93 13.14 -1.90 14.17
C GLU A 93 12.22 -2.62 13.17
N GLU A 94 10.95 -2.78 13.53
CA GLU A 94 9.95 -3.38 12.64
C GLU A 94 9.63 -2.47 11.45
N THR A 95 9.55 -1.16 11.69
CA THR A 95 9.40 -0.16 10.62
C THR A 95 10.56 -0.26 9.63
N GLU A 96 11.80 -0.31 10.10
CA GLU A 96 12.98 -0.47 9.23
C GLU A 96 12.98 -1.79 8.49
N ARG A 97 12.61 -2.89 9.16
CA ARG A 97 12.53 -4.22 8.54
C ARG A 97 11.52 -4.25 7.40
N LEU A 98 10.34 -3.67 7.61
CA LEU A 98 9.26 -3.61 6.63
C LEU A 98 9.61 -2.63 5.49
N VAL A 99 10.15 -1.45 5.79
CA VAL A 99 10.63 -0.48 4.79
C VAL A 99 11.75 -1.08 3.91
N LYS A 100 12.66 -1.88 4.48
CA LYS A 100 13.70 -2.58 3.70
C LYS A 100 13.12 -3.66 2.77
N GLY A 101 11.96 -4.23 3.12
CA GLY A 101 11.22 -5.19 2.29
C GLY A 101 10.37 -4.54 1.20
N PHE A 102 9.90 -3.31 1.43
CA PHE A 102 9.28 -2.48 0.40
C PHE A 102 10.33 -1.98 -0.60
N ILE A 103 9.93 -1.76 -1.86
CA ILE A 103 10.86 -1.26 -2.87
C ILE A 103 11.22 0.18 -2.50
N LYS A 104 12.42 0.34 -1.93
CA LYS A 104 13.22 1.55 -1.74
C LYS A 104 12.49 2.87 -2.08
N ILE A 105 11.71 3.36 -1.12
CA ILE A 105 11.07 4.67 -1.18
C ILE A 105 12.15 5.74 -0.86
N ASP A 106 13.16 5.87 -1.72
CA ASP A 106 14.08 7.03 -1.74
C ASP A 106 13.38 8.27 -2.38
N CYS A 107 12.05 8.25 -2.47
CA CYS A 107 11.23 9.32 -3.03
C CYS A 107 11.29 10.53 -2.08
N LYS A 108 12.18 11.47 -2.38
CA LYS A 108 12.15 12.80 -1.76
C LYS A 108 10.81 13.46 -2.11
N HIS A 109 9.92 13.58 -1.13
CA HIS A 109 8.76 14.48 -1.24
C HIS A 109 9.28 15.92 -1.39
N ASN A 110 8.51 16.81 -2.03
CA ASN A 110 8.81 18.25 -2.20
C ASN A 110 8.98 19.05 -0.88
N SER A 111 9.08 18.34 0.24
CA SER A 111 9.53 18.82 1.55
C SER A 111 10.76 18.06 2.04
N ASN A 112 11.67 17.62 1.17
CA ASN A 112 13.00 17.02 1.45
C ASN A 112 13.08 16.03 2.62
N LYS A 113 11.98 15.36 2.97
CA LYS A 113 11.85 14.42 4.10
C LYS A 113 11.32 13.09 3.57
N THR A 114 12.04 12.03 3.88
CA THR A 114 11.71 10.62 3.59
C THR A 114 10.73 10.07 4.64
N LEU A 115 10.15 8.89 4.41
CA LEU A 115 9.38 8.17 5.45
C LEU A 115 10.23 7.90 6.70
N LEU A 116 11.54 7.68 6.51
CA LEU A 116 12.55 7.58 7.58
C LEU A 116 12.71 8.88 8.37
N ASP A 117 12.57 10.04 7.73
CA ASP A 117 12.66 11.34 8.41
C ASP A 117 11.40 11.65 9.21
N LYS A 118 10.23 11.14 8.80
CA LYS A 118 8.98 11.24 9.58
C LYS A 118 8.91 10.26 10.75
N ALA A 119 9.58 9.12 10.69
CA ALA A 119 9.67 8.17 11.82
C ALA A 119 10.67 8.60 12.91
N ARG A 120 11.43 9.68 12.67
CA ARG A 120 12.43 10.26 13.59
C ARG A 120 11.97 11.55 14.27
N ASP A 121 10.87 12.14 13.81
CA ASP A 121 10.17 13.28 14.43
C ASP A 121 9.13 12.76 15.44
#